data_AF-A0A540K8Y7-F1
#
_entry.id   AF-A0A540K8Y7-F1
#
_cell.length_a   1.000
_cell.length_b   1.000
_cell.length_c   1.000
_cell.angle_alpha   90.00
_cell.angle_beta   90.00
_cell.angle_gamma   90.00
#
_symmetry.space_group_name_H-M   'P 1'
#
loop_
_entity.id
_entity.type
_entity.pdbx_description
1 polymer ?
#
loop_
_entity_poly.entity_id
_entity_poly.type
_entity_poly.pdbx_seq_one_letter_code
_entity_poly.pdbx_strand_id
1 'polypeptide(L)'
;MLEDQYDRIPRCIESKLLAFQREGVRFILQHGGRALLADEMGLGKTLQAINSSCLLFLVDYNASIGLEIICKTIPNFSLRWIPYTFCFQAIAVASCVRDCWPVLIITPSSLRLQWASMIQQWLSIPSSDILVVLSQCGGSNKSGFTIVSSNAKGTIHLDGLFNIISYDVVPKIQNLLMASEFKVVIADESHFLKNAQAKRTSASLPVIKRAQYAILLSGTPALSRPIELFKQLEALYPDVYKSVHEYGNRYCKGVSHYFLS
;
A
#
# COMPACT_ATOMS: atom_id res chain seq x y z
N MET A 1 -13.06 6.71 -19.98
CA MET A 1 -11.97 5.78 -20.34
C MET A 1 -10.80 6.07 -19.41
N LEU A 2 -10.21 5.05 -18.78
CA LEU A 2 -9.22 5.20 -17.69
C LEU A 2 -7.82 5.67 -18.16
N GLU A 3 -7.55 5.67 -19.48
CA GLU A 3 -6.32 6.24 -20.06
C GLU A 3 -6.16 7.74 -19.76
N ASP A 4 -7.27 8.47 -19.63
CA ASP A 4 -7.31 9.92 -19.37
C ASP A 4 -6.83 10.29 -17.95
N GLN A 5 -6.76 9.34 -17.02
CA GLN A 5 -6.31 9.62 -15.66
C GLN A 5 -4.79 9.75 -15.56
N TYR A 6 -4.02 9.03 -16.39
CA TYR A 6 -2.56 9.10 -16.34
C TYR A 6 -2.06 10.49 -16.70
N ASP A 7 -2.69 11.15 -17.68
CA ASP A 7 -2.31 12.47 -18.17
C ASP A 7 -2.49 13.59 -17.11
N ARG A 8 -3.19 13.29 -16.01
CA ARG A 8 -3.34 14.18 -14.85
C ARG A 8 -2.13 14.18 -13.92
N ILE A 9 -1.14 13.29 -14.16
CA ILE A 9 0.05 13.25 -13.33
C ILE A 9 0.81 14.60 -13.38
N PRO A 10 1.15 15.19 -12.22
CA PRO A 10 1.96 16.41 -12.21
C PRO A 10 3.33 16.16 -12.85
N ARG A 11 3.75 17.08 -13.74
CA ARG A 11 5.07 17.01 -14.42
C ARG A 11 6.25 16.90 -13.44
N CYS A 12 6.12 17.48 -12.23
CA CYS A 12 7.13 17.42 -11.18
C CYS A 12 7.33 16.00 -10.59
N ILE A 13 6.33 15.11 -10.74
CA ILE A 13 6.39 13.70 -10.36
C ILE A 13 6.81 12.88 -11.57
N GLU A 14 6.15 13.08 -12.71
CA GLU A 14 6.38 12.29 -13.93
C GLU A 14 7.84 12.32 -14.39
N SER A 15 8.48 13.50 -14.33
CA SER A 15 9.88 13.69 -14.68
C SER A 15 10.86 12.90 -13.79
N LYS A 16 10.44 12.56 -12.56
CA LYS A 16 11.25 11.78 -11.61
C LYS A 16 10.95 10.28 -11.67
N LEU A 17 9.86 9.86 -12.32
CA LEU A 17 9.51 8.44 -12.47
C LEU A 17 10.38 7.77 -13.54
N LEU A 18 10.89 6.58 -13.22
CA LEU A 18 11.54 5.68 -14.17
C LEU A 18 10.52 5.13 -15.17
N ALA A 19 10.97 4.68 -16.35
CA ALA A 19 10.07 4.21 -17.41
C ALA A 19 9.14 3.07 -16.94
N PHE A 20 9.68 2.05 -16.26
CA PHE A 20 8.87 0.97 -15.70
C PHE A 20 7.89 1.45 -14.60
N GLN A 21 8.26 2.51 -13.87
CA GLN A 21 7.38 3.07 -12.86
C GLN A 21 6.17 3.77 -13.50
N ARG A 22 6.39 4.47 -14.61
CA ARG A 22 5.33 5.08 -15.42
C ARG A 22 4.37 4.04 -15.98
N GLU A 23 4.90 2.93 -16.49
CA GLU A 23 4.07 1.78 -16.92
C GLU A 23 3.25 1.25 -15.75
N GLY A 24 3.86 1.05 -14.58
CA GLY A 24 3.15 0.58 -13.39
C GLY A 24 2.03 1.52 -12.97
N VAL A 25 2.25 2.84 -12.97
CA VAL A 25 1.20 3.83 -12.65
C VAL A 25 0.07 3.77 -13.67
N ARG A 26 0.37 3.77 -14.98
CA ARG A 26 -0.64 3.65 -16.04
C ARG A 26 -1.45 2.37 -15.89
N PHE A 27 -0.77 1.26 -15.64
CA PHE A 27 -1.39 -0.04 -15.46
C PHE A 27 -2.36 -0.05 -14.28
N ILE A 28 -1.95 0.45 -13.11
CA ILE A 28 -2.81 0.53 -11.92
C ILE A 28 -4.08 1.35 -12.21
N LEU A 29 -3.93 2.49 -12.89
CA LEU A 29 -5.07 3.35 -13.23
C LEU A 29 -6.02 2.65 -14.23
N GLN A 30 -5.48 1.98 -15.25
CA GLN A 30 -6.28 1.22 -16.23
C GLN A 30 -7.07 0.07 -15.60
N HIS A 31 -6.59 -0.50 -14.49
CA HIS A 31 -7.21 -1.64 -13.79
C HIS A 31 -8.02 -1.20 -12.55
N GLY A 32 -8.52 0.04 -12.54
CA GLY A 32 -9.45 0.50 -11.50
C GLY A 32 -8.78 0.90 -10.18
N GLY A 33 -7.45 1.07 -10.15
CA GLY A 33 -6.77 1.75 -9.05
C GLY A 33 -6.52 0.91 -7.80
N ARG A 34 -6.68 -0.42 -7.87
CA ARG A 34 -6.48 -1.35 -6.76
C ARG A 34 -5.33 -2.32 -7.08
N ALA A 35 -4.22 -2.23 -6.36
CA ALA A 35 -3.03 -3.02 -6.69
C ALA A 35 -2.16 -3.37 -5.49
N LEU A 36 -1.41 -4.47 -5.62
CA LEU A 36 -0.31 -4.83 -4.73
C LEU A 36 1.00 -4.63 -5.49
N LEU A 37 1.80 -3.65 -5.05
CA LEU A 37 3.15 -3.43 -5.53
C LEU A 37 4.12 -4.22 -4.64
N ALA A 38 4.74 -5.24 -5.24
CA ALA A 38 5.70 -6.11 -4.58
C ALA A 38 6.98 -6.17 -5.40
N ASP A 39 7.98 -5.38 -5.02
CA ASP A 39 9.32 -5.43 -5.64
C ASP A 39 10.36 -5.69 -4.56
N GLU A 40 11.47 -6.30 -4.94
CA GLU A 40 12.47 -6.78 -3.99
C GLU A 40 13.25 -5.59 -3.41
N MET A 41 13.22 -5.43 -2.08
CA MET A 41 14.05 -4.43 -1.40
C MET A 41 15.49 -4.89 -1.41
N GLY A 42 16.25 -4.42 -2.39
CA GLY A 42 17.57 -3.86 -2.15
C GLY A 42 18.64 -4.70 -1.43
N LEU A 43 18.47 -6.01 -1.39
CA LEU A 43 19.41 -6.93 -0.81
C LEU A 43 19.99 -7.68 -1.99
N GLY A 44 21.30 -7.63 -2.18
CA GLY A 44 22.02 -8.45 -3.15
C GLY A 44 21.87 -9.94 -2.84
N LYS A 45 20.66 -10.47 -3.05
CA LYS A 45 20.35 -11.89 -3.10
C LYS A 45 20.37 -12.24 -4.58
N THR A 46 21.46 -12.89 -4.91
CA THR A 46 21.85 -13.45 -6.19
C THR A 46 20.66 -13.93 -7.02
N LEU A 47 20.71 -13.63 -8.32
CA LEU A 47 19.88 -14.07 -9.45
C LEU A 47 19.40 -15.55 -9.48
N GLN A 48 19.76 -16.38 -8.49
CA GLN A 48 19.48 -17.81 -8.43
C GLN A 48 18.19 -18.17 -7.68
N ALA A 49 17.63 -17.29 -6.84
CA ALA A 49 16.35 -17.55 -6.16
C ALA A 49 15.11 -17.08 -6.97
N ILE A 50 15.31 -16.29 -8.02
CA ILE A 50 14.25 -15.56 -8.72
C ILE A 50 13.57 -16.39 -9.83
N ASN A 51 14.15 -17.53 -10.23
CA ASN A 51 13.58 -18.36 -11.30
C ASN A 51 12.35 -19.20 -10.91
N SER A 52 11.96 -19.26 -9.63
CA SER A 52 10.92 -20.22 -9.20
C SER A 52 9.76 -19.65 -8.37
N SER A 53 9.85 -18.39 -7.89
CA SER A 53 8.91 -17.90 -6.86
C SER A 53 8.45 -16.44 -6.99
N CYS A 54 8.91 -15.69 -8.00
CA CYS A 54 8.49 -14.29 -8.22
C CYS A 54 7.52 -14.08 -9.39
N LEU A 55 7.06 -15.16 -10.05
CA LEU A 55 5.93 -15.11 -10.97
C LEU A 55 4.68 -15.67 -10.27
N LEU A 56 4.02 -14.85 -9.44
CA LEU A 56 2.60 -15.08 -9.15
C LEU A 56 1.80 -13.96 -9.82
N PHE A 57 1.75 -14.02 -11.15
CA PHE A 57 0.64 -13.47 -11.90
C PHE A 57 -0.62 -14.19 -11.42
N LEU A 58 -1.38 -13.61 -10.49
CA LEU A 58 -2.76 -14.02 -10.24
C LEU A 58 -3.69 -13.43 -11.31
N VAL A 59 -3.33 -13.64 -12.58
CA VAL A 59 -4.28 -13.42 -13.68
C VAL A 59 -5.24 -14.60 -13.65
N ASP A 60 -6.32 -14.45 -12.88
CA ASP A 60 -7.48 -15.31 -13.03
C ASP A 60 -8.22 -14.87 -14.31
N TYR A 61 -7.79 -15.38 -15.47
CA TYR A 61 -8.32 -15.02 -16.80
C TYR A 61 -9.83 -15.30 -16.98
N ASN A 62 -10.47 -15.94 -15.98
CA ASN A 62 -11.89 -16.29 -15.99
C ASN A 62 -12.79 -15.38 -15.13
N ALA A 63 -12.24 -14.44 -14.35
CA ALA A 63 -13.00 -13.39 -13.70
C ALA A 63 -12.67 -12.07 -14.40
N SER A 64 -13.67 -11.32 -14.86
CA SER A 64 -13.51 -10.04 -15.57
C SER A 64 -12.92 -8.90 -14.70
N ILE A 65 -12.10 -9.21 -13.70
CA ILE A 65 -11.52 -8.31 -12.71
C ILE A 65 -10.09 -8.81 -12.44
N GLY A 66 -9.11 -8.21 -13.12
CA GLY A 66 -7.70 -8.59 -13.00
C GLY A 66 -7.06 -8.01 -11.73
N LEU A 67 -6.76 -8.87 -10.77
CA LEU A 67 -5.76 -8.58 -9.74
C LEU A 67 -4.39 -8.91 -10.33
N GLU A 68 -3.52 -7.91 -10.50
CA GLU A 68 -2.12 -8.18 -10.83
C GLU A 68 -1.18 -7.73 -9.71
N ILE A 69 -0.28 -8.65 -9.35
CA ILE A 69 0.90 -8.38 -8.52
C ILE A 69 1.99 -7.96 -9.50
N ILE A 70 2.35 -6.68 -9.51
CA ILE A 70 3.42 -6.18 -10.39
C ILE A 70 4.76 -6.54 -9.75
N CYS A 71 5.33 -7.69 -10.13
CA CYS A 71 6.73 -8.04 -9.91
C CYS A 71 7.47 -7.93 -11.26
N LYS A 72 8.16 -6.82 -11.54
CA LYS A 72 9.11 -6.75 -12.66
C LYS A 72 10.54 -6.76 -12.10
N THR A 73 11.20 -7.91 -12.16
CA THR A 73 12.66 -7.96 -12.02
C THR A 73 13.28 -7.22 -13.21
N ILE A 74 14.04 -6.15 -12.97
CA ILE A 74 14.78 -5.43 -14.00
C ILE A 74 16.02 -6.26 -14.38
N PRO A 75 16.14 -6.84 -15.60
CA PRO A 75 17.40 -7.41 -16.03
C PRO A 75 18.32 -6.27 -16.46
N ASN A 76 19.51 -6.20 -15.88
CA ASN A 76 20.62 -5.34 -16.32
C ASN A 76 20.42 -3.82 -16.19
N PHE A 77 20.25 -3.30 -14.97
CA PHE A 77 20.45 -1.87 -14.71
C PHE A 77 21.46 -1.67 -13.58
N SER A 78 22.72 -1.43 -13.96
CA SER A 78 23.71 -0.83 -13.07
C SER A 78 23.37 0.64 -12.95
N LEU A 79 22.83 1.10 -11.81
CA LEU A 79 22.92 2.49 -11.35
C LEU A 79 22.30 2.66 -9.94
N ARG A 80 23.13 3.18 -9.04
CA ARG A 80 22.85 4.04 -7.88
C ARG A 80 21.49 3.84 -7.17
N TRP A 81 21.55 3.12 -6.06
CA TRP A 81 20.56 3.05 -4.98
C TRP A 81 19.83 4.38 -4.74
N ILE A 82 18.57 4.47 -5.16
CA ILE A 82 17.62 5.46 -4.64
C ILE A 82 16.75 4.70 -3.65
N PRO A 83 16.99 4.81 -2.33
CA PRO A 83 16.04 4.27 -1.37
C PRO A 83 14.67 4.91 -1.63
N TYR A 84 13.58 4.16 -1.44
CA TYR A 84 12.17 4.63 -1.47
C TYR A 84 11.40 4.65 -2.82
N THR A 85 11.81 3.83 -3.78
CA THR A 85 11.16 3.66 -5.10
C THR A 85 9.64 3.32 -5.02
N PHE A 86 9.22 2.56 -4.01
CA PHE A 86 7.84 2.05 -3.84
C PHE A 86 6.82 3.13 -3.54
N CYS A 87 7.12 3.93 -2.52
CA CYS A 87 6.24 5.00 -2.06
C CYS A 87 6.01 6.01 -3.17
N PHE A 88 6.98 6.17 -4.07
CA PHE A 88 6.91 7.12 -5.16
C PHE A 88 5.86 6.75 -6.21
N GLN A 89 5.76 5.48 -6.58
CA GLN A 89 4.69 5.01 -7.47
C GLN A 89 3.31 5.18 -6.83
N ALA A 90 3.16 4.87 -5.55
CA ALA A 90 1.90 5.05 -4.84
C ALA A 90 1.46 6.52 -4.80
N ILE A 91 2.40 7.43 -4.52
CA ILE A 91 2.16 8.88 -4.53
C ILE A 91 1.80 9.36 -5.94
N ALA A 92 2.47 8.82 -6.98
CA ALA A 92 2.15 9.14 -8.37
C ALA A 92 0.70 8.73 -8.73
N VAL A 93 0.29 7.50 -8.41
CA VAL A 93 -1.11 7.06 -8.62
C VAL A 93 -2.07 7.96 -7.85
N ALA A 94 -1.81 8.23 -6.56
CA ALA A 94 -2.67 9.11 -5.76
C ALA A 94 -2.75 10.53 -6.33
N SER A 95 -1.68 11.04 -6.94
CA SER A 95 -1.65 12.36 -7.56
C SER A 95 -2.45 12.46 -8.86
N CYS A 96 -2.73 11.34 -9.52
CA CYS A 96 -3.59 11.29 -10.72
C CYS A 96 -5.08 11.40 -10.34
N VAL A 97 -5.43 11.11 -9.08
CA VAL A 97 -6.81 11.04 -8.57
C VAL A 97 -7.07 12.09 -7.48
N ARG A 98 -6.55 13.32 -7.67
CA ARG A 98 -6.71 14.44 -6.74
C ARG A 98 -8.17 14.75 -6.36
N ASP A 99 -9.11 14.54 -7.28
CA ASP A 99 -10.55 14.74 -7.05
C ASP A 99 -11.13 13.79 -5.98
N CYS A 100 -10.39 12.73 -5.62
CA CYS A 100 -10.80 11.71 -4.65
C CYS A 100 -10.11 11.88 -3.28
N TRP A 101 -9.30 12.91 -3.09
CA TRP A 101 -8.65 13.20 -1.80
C TRP A 101 -9.71 13.61 -0.76
N PRO A 102 -9.49 13.33 0.55
CA PRO A 102 -8.21 13.08 1.21
C PRO A 102 -7.63 11.66 1.06
N VAL A 103 -6.31 11.54 1.23
CA VAL A 103 -5.56 10.28 1.14
C VAL A 103 -5.25 9.75 2.54
N LEU A 104 -5.54 8.48 2.77
CA LEU A 104 -5.14 7.76 3.98
C LEU A 104 -3.90 6.90 3.70
N ILE A 105 -2.87 7.05 4.52
CA ILE A 105 -1.65 6.24 4.47
C ILE A 105 -1.52 5.45 5.78
N ILE A 106 -1.51 4.13 5.67
CA ILE A 106 -1.27 3.21 6.78
C ILE A 106 0.14 2.65 6.61
N THR A 107 1.01 2.88 7.57
CA THR A 107 2.44 2.51 7.45
C THR A 107 3.00 2.09 8.82
N PRO A 108 4.11 1.32 8.91
CA PRO A 108 4.77 1.08 10.19
C PRO A 108 5.06 2.37 10.96
N SER A 109 5.03 2.27 12.30
CA SER A 109 5.18 3.42 13.19
C SER A 109 6.44 4.25 12.95
N SER A 110 7.53 3.63 12.46
CA SER A 110 8.82 4.24 12.15
C SER A 110 8.85 5.03 10.83
N LEU A 111 7.96 4.71 9.87
CA LEU A 111 8.02 5.27 8.51
C LEU A 111 7.11 6.50 8.32
N ARG A 112 6.23 6.81 9.27
CA ARG A 112 5.24 7.91 9.14
C ARG A 112 5.86 9.27 8.84
N LEU A 113 6.93 9.66 9.55
CA LEU A 113 7.61 10.94 9.33
C LEU A 113 8.39 10.98 8.02
N GLN A 114 8.87 9.80 7.58
CA GLN A 114 9.53 9.66 6.29
C GLN A 114 8.52 9.86 5.16
N TRP A 115 7.36 9.21 5.24
CA TRP A 115 6.24 9.43 4.33
C TRP A 115 5.82 10.91 4.27
N ALA A 116 5.68 11.56 5.42
CA ALA A 116 5.35 12.99 5.48
C ALA A 116 6.36 13.85 4.72
N SER A 117 7.67 13.64 4.99
CA SER A 117 8.75 14.35 4.30
C SER A 117 8.74 14.12 2.79
N MET A 118 8.51 12.87 2.36
CA MET A 118 8.48 12.50 0.94
C MET A 118 7.32 13.16 0.21
N ILE A 119 6.12 13.14 0.80
CA ILE A 119 4.92 13.77 0.22
C ILE A 119 5.13 15.28 0.10
N GLN A 120 5.63 15.92 1.17
CA GLN A 120 5.93 17.35 1.17
C GLN A 120 6.92 17.71 0.05
N GLN A 121 8.03 16.99 -0.05
CA GLN A 121 9.08 17.26 -1.03
C GLN A 121 8.62 16.99 -2.47
N TRP A 122 7.83 15.93 -2.69
CA TRP A 122 7.52 15.45 -4.03
C TRP A 122 6.25 16.07 -4.62
N LEU A 123 5.25 16.35 -3.78
CA LEU A 123 4.01 17.01 -4.20
C LEU A 123 4.04 18.53 -3.99
N SER A 124 5.05 19.05 -3.29
CA SER A 124 5.18 20.47 -2.96
C SER A 124 3.96 21.03 -2.20
N ILE A 125 3.33 20.20 -1.36
CA ILE A 125 2.21 20.60 -0.51
C ILE A 125 2.71 21.14 0.84
N PRO A 126 1.99 22.08 1.46
CA PRO A 126 2.40 22.64 2.75
C PRO A 126 2.31 21.59 3.85
N SER A 127 3.16 21.72 4.88
CA SER A 127 3.20 20.77 6.00
C SER A 127 1.92 20.78 6.84
N SER A 128 1.12 21.86 6.77
CA SER A 128 -0.20 21.97 7.40
C SER A 128 -1.21 20.95 6.86
N ASP A 129 -1.09 20.58 5.59
CA ASP A 129 -2.01 19.67 4.90
C ASP A 129 -1.63 18.20 5.11
N ILE A 130 -0.49 17.94 5.76
CA ILE A 130 -0.01 16.61 6.10
C ILE A 130 -0.21 16.38 7.59
N LEU A 131 -1.18 15.52 7.91
CA LEU A 131 -1.51 15.11 9.25
C LEU A 131 -0.82 13.78 9.58
N VAL A 132 -0.08 13.76 10.69
CA VAL A 132 0.61 12.56 11.18
C VAL A 132 0.09 12.19 12.55
N VAL A 133 -0.48 11.00 12.68
CA VAL A 133 -0.97 10.49 13.97
C VAL A 133 0.13 9.71 14.67
N LEU A 134 0.56 10.16 15.85
CA LEU A 134 1.60 9.55 16.67
C LEU A 134 1.04 9.07 18.02
N SER A 135 1.63 8.02 18.62
CA SER A 135 1.21 7.53 19.95
C SER A 135 1.72 8.45 21.07
N GLN A 136 2.89 9.07 20.88
CA GLN A 136 3.47 10.01 21.83
C GLN A 136 3.94 11.25 21.05
N CYS A 137 3.61 12.45 21.54
CA CYS A 137 4.05 13.73 20.96
C CYS A 137 5.44 14.16 21.45
N GLY A 138 6.27 13.24 21.94
CA GLY A 138 7.50 13.54 22.67
C GLY A 138 8.72 13.92 21.83
N GLY A 139 8.58 14.07 20.51
CA GLY A 139 9.67 14.48 19.62
C GLY A 139 9.58 15.95 19.27
N SER A 140 10.72 16.65 19.16
CA SER A 140 10.75 18.00 18.59
C SER A 140 10.15 17.97 17.18
N ASN A 141 9.03 18.65 16.95
CA ASN A 141 8.40 18.79 15.63
C ASN A 141 9.19 19.79 14.76
N LYS A 142 10.47 19.49 14.50
CA LYS A 142 11.36 20.36 13.70
C LYS A 142 10.85 20.57 12.27
N SER A 143 10.00 19.67 11.79
CA SER A 143 9.49 19.62 10.42
C SER A 143 8.12 20.30 10.23
N GLY A 144 7.47 20.78 11.29
CA GLY A 144 6.26 21.61 11.20
C GLY A 144 5.00 20.90 10.67
N PHE A 145 4.92 19.57 10.77
CA PHE A 145 3.74 18.79 10.37
C PHE A 145 2.62 18.90 11.41
N THR A 146 1.37 18.71 11.01
CA THR A 146 0.23 18.61 11.94
C THR A 146 0.30 17.26 12.67
N ILE A 147 0.73 17.26 13.94
CA ILE A 147 0.86 16.03 14.74
C ILE A 147 -0.32 15.90 15.69
N VAL A 148 -1.04 14.77 15.57
CA VAL A 148 -2.15 14.43 16.48
C VAL A 148 -1.76 13.22 17.33
N SER A 149 -1.99 13.32 18.64
CA SER A 149 -1.75 12.20 19.56
C SER A 149 -2.91 11.21 19.49
N SER A 150 -2.60 9.92 19.27
CA SER A 150 -3.61 8.86 19.37
C SER A 150 -4.11 8.63 20.81
N ASN A 151 -3.42 9.19 21.81
CA ASN A 151 -3.71 9.00 23.22
C ASN A 151 -4.25 10.28 23.89
N ALA A 152 -4.51 11.35 23.13
CA ALA A 152 -5.14 12.55 23.67
C ALA A 152 -6.58 12.24 24.12
N LYS A 153 -7.03 12.87 25.22
CA LYS A 153 -8.40 12.73 25.75
C LYS A 153 -9.49 13.38 24.86
N GLY A 154 -9.14 13.88 23.68
CA GLY A 154 -10.03 14.56 22.74
C GLY A 154 -10.32 13.73 21.49
N THR A 155 -11.33 14.13 20.73
CA THR A 155 -11.66 13.55 19.43
C THR A 155 -10.50 13.76 18.46
N ILE A 156 -10.02 12.68 17.84
CA ILE A 156 -9.03 12.76 16.77
C ILE A 156 -9.76 13.21 15.51
N HIS A 157 -9.28 14.27 14.88
CA HIS A 157 -9.78 14.74 13.59
C HIS A 157 -8.74 14.41 12.50
N LEU A 158 -9.19 13.94 11.35
CA LEU A 158 -8.34 13.51 10.22
C LEU A 158 -8.50 14.49 9.05
N ASP A 159 -8.24 15.77 9.32
CA ASP A 159 -8.56 16.87 8.41
C ASP A 159 -7.43 17.20 7.42
N GLY A 160 -6.37 16.39 7.38
CA GLY A 160 -5.28 16.56 6.42
C GLY A 160 -5.69 16.16 5.01
N LEU A 161 -5.06 16.74 3.98
CA LEU A 161 -5.09 16.18 2.63
C LEU A 161 -4.41 14.81 2.59
N PHE A 162 -3.35 14.64 3.39
CA PHE A 162 -2.71 13.37 3.65
C PHE A 162 -2.79 13.05 5.14
N ASN A 163 -3.38 11.91 5.47
CA ASN A 163 -3.53 11.41 6.84
C ASN A 163 -2.67 10.17 7.01
N ILE A 164 -1.60 10.28 7.78
CA ILE A 164 -0.59 9.24 7.95
C ILE A 164 -0.74 8.62 9.34
N ILE A 165 -1.13 7.35 9.38
CA ILE A 165 -1.38 6.61 10.61
C ILE A 165 -0.57 5.31 10.64
N SER A 166 -0.40 4.74 11.84
CA SER A 166 0.20 3.41 11.96
C SER A 166 -0.83 2.30 12.11
N TYR A 167 -0.45 1.08 11.71
CA TYR A 167 -1.30 -0.12 11.87
C TYR A 167 -1.79 -0.33 13.30
N ASP A 168 -1.03 0.08 14.31
CA ASP A 168 -1.40 -0.06 15.73
C ASP A 168 -2.45 0.97 16.18
N VAL A 169 -2.58 2.08 15.46
CA VAL A 169 -3.57 3.13 15.72
C VAL A 169 -4.91 2.79 15.08
N VAL A 170 -4.92 2.09 13.93
CA VAL A 170 -6.14 1.75 13.20
C VAL A 170 -7.23 1.14 14.09
N PRO A 171 -6.97 0.13 14.96
CA PRO A 171 -8.00 -0.43 15.83
C PRO A 171 -8.60 0.57 16.83
N LYS A 172 -7.85 1.59 17.25
CA LYS A 172 -8.31 2.60 18.21
C LYS A 172 -9.28 3.60 17.59
N ILE A 173 -9.09 3.91 16.30
CA ILE A 173 -9.86 4.93 15.57
C ILE A 173 -10.68 4.34 14.42
N GLN A 174 -10.93 3.03 14.42
CA GLN A 174 -11.60 2.34 13.31
C GLN A 174 -12.96 2.98 12.99
N ASN A 175 -13.76 3.32 14.01
CA ASN A 175 -15.06 3.95 13.81
C ASN A 175 -14.96 5.29 13.07
N LEU A 176 -13.95 6.10 13.41
CA LEU A 176 -13.67 7.37 12.73
C LEU A 176 -13.24 7.13 11.27
N LEU A 177 -12.34 6.17 11.04
CA LEU A 177 -11.87 5.82 9.69
C LEU A 177 -13.02 5.35 8.80
N MET A 178 -13.94 4.56 9.36
CA MET A 178 -15.11 4.07 8.64
C MET A 178 -16.14 5.17 8.37
N ALA A 179 -16.23 6.19 9.23
CA ALA A 179 -17.09 7.35 9.04
C ALA A 179 -16.52 8.39 8.06
N SER A 180 -15.19 8.47 7.94
CA SER A 180 -14.50 9.44 7.06
C SER A 180 -14.50 9.03 5.58
N GLU A 181 -14.84 7.77 5.27
CA GLU A 181 -15.01 7.24 3.90
C GLU A 181 -13.85 7.59 2.93
N PHE A 182 -12.61 7.34 3.36
CA PHE A 182 -11.43 7.56 2.51
C PHE A 182 -11.53 6.79 1.19
N LYS A 183 -11.57 7.53 0.07
CA LYS A 183 -11.60 6.94 -1.28
C LYS A 183 -10.24 6.45 -1.74
N VAL A 184 -9.14 7.03 -1.22
CA VAL A 184 -7.77 6.65 -1.56
C VAL A 184 -7.05 6.16 -0.31
N VAL A 185 -6.62 4.90 -0.34
CA VAL A 185 -5.87 4.26 0.75
C VAL A 185 -4.56 3.70 0.21
N ILE A 186 -3.45 4.05 0.86
CA ILE A 186 -2.13 3.44 0.63
C ILE A 186 -1.75 2.69 1.91
N ALA A 187 -1.44 1.40 1.80
CA ALA A 187 -0.95 0.62 2.92
C ALA A 187 0.48 0.14 2.63
N ASP A 188 1.43 0.76 3.31
CA ASP A 188 2.85 0.44 3.22
C ASP A 188 3.19 -0.74 4.13
N GLU A 189 4.20 -1.52 3.75
CA GLU A 189 4.55 -2.79 4.39
C GLU A 189 3.31 -3.66 4.69
N SER A 190 2.50 -3.91 3.66
CA SER A 190 1.22 -4.62 3.76
C SER A 190 1.35 -6.05 4.31
N HIS A 191 2.56 -6.59 4.43
CA HIS A 191 2.81 -7.87 5.12
C HIS A 191 2.39 -7.82 6.61
N PHE A 192 2.20 -6.63 7.19
CA PHE A 192 1.60 -6.46 8.52
C PHE A 192 0.15 -7.01 8.59
N LEU A 193 -0.55 -7.09 7.45
CA LEU A 193 -1.93 -7.59 7.34
C LEU A 193 -2.05 -9.12 7.22
N LYS A 194 -0.93 -9.87 7.20
CA LYS A 194 -0.93 -11.31 6.92
C LYS A 194 -1.75 -12.16 7.90
N ASN A 195 -1.79 -11.78 9.18
CA ASN A 195 -2.47 -12.56 10.22
C ASN A 195 -3.92 -12.08 10.41
N ALA A 196 -4.89 -12.92 10.04
CA ALA A 196 -6.32 -12.69 10.18
C ALA A 196 -6.77 -12.39 11.63
N GLN A 197 -6.13 -13.01 12.62
CA GLN A 197 -6.50 -12.90 14.03
C GLN A 197 -5.96 -11.61 14.68
N ALA A 198 -5.03 -10.93 14.03
CA ALA A 198 -4.46 -9.71 14.57
C ALA A 198 -5.47 -8.56 14.52
N LYS A 199 -5.63 -7.84 15.63
CA LYS A 199 -6.55 -6.68 15.74
C LYS A 199 -6.30 -5.63 14.66
N ARG A 200 -5.03 -5.40 14.30
CA ARG A 200 -4.64 -4.47 13.22
C ARG A 200 -5.21 -4.90 11.87
N THR A 201 -5.20 -6.20 11.57
CA THR A 201 -5.68 -6.76 10.32
C THR A 201 -7.20 -6.63 10.26
N SER A 202 -7.90 -7.14 11.28
CA SER A 202 -9.37 -7.06 11.33
C SER A 202 -9.90 -5.62 11.31
N ALA A 203 -9.16 -4.66 11.86
CA ALA A 203 -9.53 -3.24 11.80
C ALA A 203 -9.17 -2.56 10.46
N SER A 204 -8.05 -2.93 9.83
CA SER A 204 -7.59 -2.29 8.57
C SER A 204 -8.31 -2.81 7.34
N LEU A 205 -8.67 -4.09 7.29
CA LEU A 205 -9.34 -4.70 6.13
C LEU A 205 -10.62 -3.97 5.72
N PRO A 206 -11.57 -3.67 6.63
CA PRO A 206 -12.79 -2.95 6.27
C PRO A 206 -12.52 -1.56 5.67
N VAL A 207 -11.51 -0.86 6.18
CA VAL A 207 -11.10 0.47 5.69
C VAL A 207 -10.54 0.37 4.27
N ILE A 208 -9.63 -0.57 4.02
CA ILE A 208 -9.05 -0.78 2.69
C ILE A 208 -10.11 -1.27 1.69
N LYS A 209 -10.99 -2.18 2.10
CA LYS A 209 -12.04 -2.72 1.22
C LYS A 209 -12.97 -1.63 0.68
N ARG A 210 -13.34 -0.66 1.53
CA ARG A 210 -14.20 0.48 1.18
C ARG A 210 -13.57 1.50 0.24
N ALA A 211 -12.24 1.58 0.22
CA ALA A 211 -11.55 2.54 -0.63
C ALA A 211 -11.80 2.24 -2.11
N GLN A 212 -11.99 3.29 -2.91
CA GLN A 212 -12.09 3.15 -4.36
C GLN A 212 -10.72 2.83 -4.95
N TYR A 213 -9.68 3.54 -4.50
CA TYR A 213 -8.28 3.34 -4.88
C TYR A 213 -7.53 2.78 -3.68
N ALA A 214 -6.91 1.61 -3.84
CA ALA A 214 -6.22 0.90 -2.77
C ALA A 214 -4.86 0.38 -3.25
N ILE A 215 -3.78 0.93 -2.71
CA ILE A 215 -2.42 0.57 -3.11
C ILE A 215 -1.72 -0.07 -1.92
N LEU A 216 -1.47 -1.38 -2.01
CA LEU A 216 -0.68 -2.09 -1.02
C LEU A 216 0.78 -2.13 -1.49
N LEU A 217 1.72 -1.80 -0.61
CA LEU A 217 3.16 -1.87 -0.88
C LEU A 217 3.78 -2.90 0.05
N SER A 218 4.63 -3.78 -0.46
CA SER A 218 5.44 -4.64 0.40
C SER A 218 6.70 -5.11 -0.31
N GLY A 219 7.87 -4.94 0.33
CA GLY A 219 9.11 -5.55 -0.14
C GLY A 219 9.15 -7.07 0.04
N THR A 220 8.26 -7.61 0.88
CA THR A 220 8.14 -9.04 1.21
C THR A 220 6.66 -9.40 1.35
N PRO A 221 5.89 -9.43 0.25
CA PRO A 221 4.44 -9.60 0.31
C PRO A 221 4.04 -10.94 0.98
N ALA A 222 4.81 -12.00 0.71
CA ALA A 222 4.79 -13.27 1.42
C ALA A 222 6.18 -13.51 2.05
N LEU A 223 6.21 -13.91 3.33
CA LEU A 223 7.48 -14.17 4.02
C LEU A 223 7.87 -15.65 3.92
N SER A 224 6.88 -16.55 3.88
CA SER A 224 7.15 -18.00 3.91
C SER A 224 6.12 -18.87 3.19
N ARG A 225 4.85 -18.45 3.11
CA ARG A 225 3.77 -19.29 2.58
C ARG A 225 2.81 -18.46 1.71
N PRO A 226 2.33 -18.99 0.57
CA PRO A 226 1.37 -18.29 -0.29
C PRO A 226 0.08 -17.87 0.43
N ILE A 227 -0.29 -18.58 1.50
CA ILE A 227 -1.45 -18.25 2.35
C ILE A 227 -1.34 -16.89 3.04
N GLU A 228 -0.13 -16.38 3.26
CA GLU A 228 0.10 -15.08 3.90
C GLU A 228 -0.38 -13.90 3.02
N LEU A 229 -0.48 -14.11 1.70
CA LEU A 229 -1.00 -13.11 0.76
C LEU A 229 -2.51 -12.96 0.85
N PHE A 230 -3.24 -13.98 1.31
CA PHE A 230 -4.70 -14.04 1.20
C PHE A 230 -5.36 -12.76 1.74
N LYS A 231 -4.91 -12.25 2.89
CA LYS A 231 -5.50 -11.05 3.50
C LYS A 231 -5.22 -9.76 2.72
N GLN A 232 -4.09 -9.67 2.03
CA GLN A 232 -3.79 -8.55 1.15
C GLN A 232 -4.71 -8.59 -0.09
N LEU A 233 -4.87 -9.78 -0.66
CA LEU A 233 -5.71 -9.98 -1.84
C LEU A 233 -7.19 -9.81 -1.52
N GLU A 234 -7.64 -10.30 -0.37
CA GLU A 234 -8.99 -10.08 0.17
C GLU A 234 -9.27 -8.58 0.38
N ALA A 235 -8.28 -7.81 0.82
CA ALA A 235 -8.43 -6.36 1.00
C ALA A 235 -8.59 -5.64 -0.36
N LEU A 236 -7.86 -6.08 -1.39
CA LEU A 236 -7.91 -5.49 -2.71
C LEU A 236 -9.14 -5.94 -3.52
N TYR A 237 -9.50 -7.22 -3.48
CA TYR A 237 -10.57 -7.80 -4.30
C TYR A 237 -11.45 -8.73 -3.45
N PRO A 238 -12.28 -8.17 -2.55
CA PRO A 238 -13.09 -8.95 -1.63
C PRO A 238 -14.11 -9.86 -2.34
N ASP A 239 -14.56 -9.48 -3.53
CA ASP A 239 -15.55 -10.26 -4.30
C ASP A 239 -14.94 -11.51 -4.95
N VAL A 240 -13.63 -11.49 -5.20
CA VAL A 240 -12.85 -12.59 -5.78
C VAL A 240 -12.31 -13.48 -4.66
N TYR A 241 -11.67 -12.90 -3.64
CA TYR A 241 -11.01 -13.64 -2.56
C TYR A 241 -11.90 -13.75 -1.31
N LYS A 242 -12.96 -14.54 -1.40
CA LYS A 242 -13.94 -14.72 -0.31
C LYS A 242 -13.52 -15.76 0.73
N SER A 243 -12.87 -16.83 0.30
CA SER A 243 -12.61 -18.00 1.15
C SER A 243 -11.12 -18.33 1.23
N VAL A 244 -10.60 -18.33 2.46
CA VAL A 244 -9.22 -18.78 2.76
C VAL A 244 -9.03 -20.23 2.31
N HIS A 245 -10.04 -21.07 2.50
CA HIS A 245 -9.99 -22.49 2.16
C HIS A 245 -9.94 -22.71 0.65
N GLU A 246 -10.75 -21.98 -0.11
CA GLU A 246 -10.73 -22.04 -1.58
C GLU A 246 -9.38 -21.55 -2.12
N TYR A 247 -8.89 -20.43 -1.59
CA TYR A 247 -7.57 -19.90 -1.93
C TYR A 247 -6.46 -20.90 -1.61
N GLY A 248 -6.47 -21.50 -0.41
CA GLY A 248 -5.51 -22.52 0.00
C GLY A 248 -5.56 -23.75 -0.90
N ASN A 249 -6.77 -24.19 -1.28
CA ASN A 249 -6.94 -25.29 -2.21
C ASN A 249 -6.47 -24.99 -3.63
N ARG A 250 -6.50 -23.73 -4.04
CA ARG A 250 -6.10 -23.35 -5.40
C ARG A 250 -4.60 -23.06 -5.50
N TYR A 251 -4.03 -22.42 -4.50
CA TYR A 251 -2.67 -21.85 -4.56
C TYR A 251 -1.69 -22.46 -3.56
N CYS A 252 -2.16 -23.22 -2.56
CA CYS A 252 -1.31 -23.85 -1.54
C CYS A 252 -1.21 -25.39 -1.65
N LYS A 253 -1.91 -26.03 -2.62
CA LYS A 253 -1.93 -27.50 -2.77
C LYS A 253 -0.59 -28.18 -3.13
N GLY A 254 0.49 -27.42 -3.28
CA GLY A 254 1.85 -27.95 -3.42
C GLY A 254 2.54 -28.36 -2.12
N VAL A 255 1.95 -28.11 -0.94
CA VAL A 255 2.55 -28.45 0.37
C VAL A 255 1.50 -29.14 1.26
N SER A 256 1.18 -30.40 0.95
CA SER A 256 0.17 -31.20 1.66
C SER A 256 0.61 -31.74 3.04
N HIS A 257 1.64 -31.19 3.66
CA HIS A 257 1.98 -31.50 5.06
C HIS A 257 1.97 -30.21 5.87
N TYR A 258 1.43 -30.24 7.08
CA TYR A 258 1.32 -29.13 8.07
C TYR A 258 0.01 -28.33 8.13
N PHE A 259 -1.13 -28.84 7.65
CA PHE A 259 -2.44 -28.21 7.92
C PHE A 259 -3.22 -28.79 9.10
N LEU A 260 -2.66 -29.74 9.86
CA LEU A 260 -3.27 -30.24 11.10
C LEU A 260 -2.21 -30.45 12.19
N SER A 261 -1.99 -29.41 12.99
CA SER A 261 -1.58 -29.46 14.41
C SER A 261 -1.58 -28.05 14.98
#